data_AF-A0A9J6DMH8-F1
#
_entry.id   AF-A0A9J6DMH8-F1
#
_cell.length_a   1.000
_cell.length_b   1.000
_cell.length_c   1.000
_cell.angle_alpha   90.00
_cell.angle_beta   90.00
_cell.angle_gamma   90.00
#
_symmetry.space_group_name_H-M   'P 1'
#
loop_
_entity.id
_entity.type
_entity.pdbx_description
1 polymer ?
#
loop_
_entity_poly.entity_id
_entity_poly.type
_entity_poly.pdbx_seq_one_letter_code
_entity_poly.pdbx_strand_id
1 'polypeptide(L)'
;MGVDLCAYRARIGTFSACSAPKIFRHVQSQLKLTAISALCPRPSLLLALTCLTLLLLCAGDVEANPGPRNEDVVTLIKECHDETTKSLNDIKQHLTALKTRVTAIEKTLNNVAKFKDNFDAVAESVNEVKSNISKTSGQLVEVVDDMNNRMRRNNLIIKGLPERDHEGYTETEQIVRDLFTDHLKITAGDIERAHRFGQRRPGFHRPIIVKFLNFKSKIDALRNSYKLKNLETPKVWLEEDFSPSVQFARKKLRDFAKSNRTDNARFSVRFNKLHLQGKVYQFDPASGSVVQASSDPERSAK
;
A
#
# COMPACT_ATOMS: atom_id res chain seq x y z
N MET A 1 -11.95 0.52 54.35
CA MET A 1 -11.78 0.73 55.81
C MET A 1 -13.02 1.42 56.33
N GLY A 2 -14.02 0.65 56.78
CA GLY A 2 -15.15 1.16 57.55
C GLY A 2 -15.15 0.39 58.85
N VAL A 3 -14.95 1.07 59.97
CA VAL A 3 -14.98 0.42 61.29
C VAL A 3 -16.45 0.36 61.70
N ASP A 4 -17.01 -0.85 61.79
CA ASP A 4 -18.38 -1.08 62.25
C ASP A 4 -18.45 -0.87 63.77
N LEU A 5 -18.97 0.29 64.17
CA LEU A 5 -19.14 0.73 65.56
C LEU A 5 -20.11 -0.16 66.36
N CYS A 6 -20.84 -1.09 65.72
CA CYS A 6 -21.78 -1.98 66.39
C CYS A 6 -21.13 -3.17 67.11
N ALA A 7 -19.91 -3.57 66.76
CA ALA A 7 -19.22 -4.70 67.40
C ALA A 7 -18.72 -4.40 68.82
N TYR A 8 -18.61 -3.11 69.21
CA TYR A 8 -18.10 -2.72 70.54
C TYR A 8 -19.18 -2.66 71.63
N ARG A 9 -20.45 -2.93 71.29
CA ARG A 9 -21.59 -2.67 72.19
C ARG A 9 -22.30 -3.91 72.75
N ALA A 10 -21.63 -5.06 72.79
CA ALA A 10 -22.21 -6.30 73.29
C ALA A 10 -21.34 -6.98 74.35
N ARG A 11 -21.35 -6.45 75.58
CA ARG A 11 -21.08 -7.26 76.78
C ARG A 11 -21.65 -6.64 78.07
N ILE A 12 -22.92 -6.25 78.05
CA ILE A 12 -23.69 -6.08 79.28
C ILE A 12 -23.98 -7.48 79.80
N GLY A 13 -23.23 -7.90 80.82
CA GLY A 13 -23.36 -9.20 81.45
C GLY A 13 -24.75 -9.39 82.05
N THR A 14 -25.37 -10.51 81.74
CA THR A 14 -26.50 -11.05 82.46
C THR A 14 -26.06 -11.38 83.89
N PHE A 15 -26.76 -10.79 84.86
CA PHE A 15 -26.65 -11.12 86.28
C PHE A 15 -27.06 -12.58 86.48
N SER A 16 -26.10 -13.48 86.67
CA SER A 16 -26.38 -14.81 87.23
C SER A 16 -25.14 -15.39 87.91
N ALA A 17 -25.36 -15.80 89.16
CA ALA A 17 -24.54 -16.66 90.00
C ALA A 17 -23.19 -16.12 90.52
N CYS A 18 -23.26 -15.55 91.72
CA CYS A 18 -22.46 -15.95 92.88
C CYS A 18 -21.05 -16.54 92.64
N SER A 19 -20.04 -15.74 92.99
CA SER A 19 -18.92 -16.25 93.78
C SER A 19 -18.60 -15.29 94.93
N ALA A 20 -19.55 -15.25 95.87
CA ALA A 20 -19.45 -14.62 97.19
C ALA A 20 -18.21 -14.96 98.08
N PRO A 21 -17.39 -16.02 97.87
CA PRO A 21 -16.29 -16.29 98.81
C PRO A 21 -15.11 -15.33 98.74
N LYS A 22 -14.87 -14.64 97.60
CA LYS A 22 -13.67 -13.81 97.41
C LYS A 22 -13.77 -12.44 98.08
N ILE A 23 -14.96 -11.83 98.05
CA ILE A 23 -15.22 -10.54 98.70
C ILE A 23 -15.17 -10.71 100.23
N PHE A 24 -15.71 -11.81 100.76
CA PHE A 24 -15.71 -12.06 102.20
C PHE A 24 -14.28 -12.25 102.75
N ARG A 25 -13.37 -12.91 102.01
CA ARG A 25 -11.96 -13.06 102.42
C ARG A 25 -11.19 -11.73 102.41
N HIS A 26 -11.48 -10.83 101.48
CA HIS A 26 -10.84 -9.52 101.42
C HIS A 26 -11.34 -8.59 102.54
N VAL A 27 -12.64 -8.65 102.86
CA VAL A 27 -13.21 -7.91 104.00
C VAL A 27 -12.66 -8.45 105.34
N GLN A 28 -12.48 -9.77 105.48
CA GLN A 28 -11.87 -10.36 106.68
C GLN A 28 -10.37 -10.02 106.84
N SER A 29 -9.61 -9.88 105.75
CA SER A 29 -8.20 -9.45 105.84
C SER A 29 -8.08 -7.95 106.17
N GLN A 30 -8.99 -7.12 105.67
CA GLN A 30 -9.02 -5.69 105.98
C GLN A 30 -9.48 -5.41 107.42
N LEU A 31 -10.44 -6.20 107.96
CA LEU A 31 -10.83 -6.13 109.38
C LEU A 31 -9.70 -6.52 110.35
N LYS A 32 -8.75 -7.37 109.91
CA LYS A 32 -7.54 -7.69 110.70
C LYS A 32 -6.48 -6.58 110.66
N LEU A 33 -6.40 -5.77 109.61
CA LEU A 33 -5.49 -4.61 109.57
C LEU A 33 -6.04 -3.41 110.37
N THR A 34 -7.36 -3.30 110.57
CA THR A 34 -7.96 -2.23 111.37
C THR A 34 -7.84 -2.41 112.89
N ALA A 35 -7.36 -3.57 113.38
CA ALA A 35 -7.07 -3.78 114.81
C ALA A 35 -5.68 -3.26 115.23
N ILE A 36 -4.84 -2.82 114.28
CA ILE A 36 -3.49 -2.30 114.55
C ILE A 36 -3.38 -0.89 113.98
N SER A 37 -4.07 0.08 114.59
CA SER A 37 -3.67 1.51 114.57
C SER A 37 -4.74 2.40 115.23
N ALA A 38 -4.87 2.24 116.55
CA ALA A 38 -5.35 3.30 117.42
C ALA A 38 -4.27 3.65 118.47
N LEU A 39 -3.09 4.01 117.97
CA LEU A 39 -2.24 5.09 118.51
C LEU A 39 -1.99 6.05 117.33
N CYS A 40 -3.04 6.72 116.84
CA CYS A 40 -2.90 7.80 115.87
C CYS A 40 -4.04 8.84 116.07
N PRO A 41 -3.76 10.16 115.99
CA PRO A 41 -4.60 11.17 116.66
C PRO A 41 -5.81 11.66 115.84
N ARG A 42 -6.11 11.08 114.67
CA ARG A 42 -7.21 11.52 113.79
C ARG A 42 -7.91 10.34 113.07
N PRO A 43 -8.80 9.61 113.73
CA PRO A 43 -9.55 8.49 113.14
C PRO A 43 -10.48 8.92 111.98
N SER A 44 -10.82 10.21 111.87
CA SER A 44 -11.67 10.76 110.82
C SER A 44 -11.05 10.68 109.42
N LEU A 45 -9.72 10.76 109.29
CA LEU A 45 -9.04 10.74 107.98
C LEU A 45 -8.96 9.33 107.40
N LEU A 46 -8.77 8.33 108.26
CA LEU A 46 -8.69 6.92 107.86
C LEU A 46 -10.06 6.38 107.48
N LEU A 47 -11.11 6.77 108.22
CA LEU A 47 -12.50 6.49 107.86
C LEU A 47 -12.91 7.20 106.56
N ALA A 48 -12.43 8.44 106.33
CA ALA A 48 -12.68 9.15 105.08
C ALA A 48 -12.01 8.48 103.87
N LEU A 49 -10.78 7.96 104.02
CA LEU A 49 -10.06 7.22 102.97
C LEU A 49 -10.70 5.86 102.66
N THR A 50 -11.18 5.14 103.68
CA THR A 50 -11.92 3.88 103.45
C THR A 50 -13.31 4.14 102.87
N CYS A 51 -14.00 5.21 103.29
CA CYS A 51 -15.25 5.64 102.65
C CYS A 51 -15.05 6.14 101.22
N LEU A 52 -13.96 6.85 100.91
CA LEU A 52 -13.66 7.33 99.55
C LEU A 52 -13.37 6.15 98.61
N THR A 53 -12.63 5.14 99.09
CA THR A 53 -12.35 3.91 98.32
C THR A 53 -13.59 3.05 98.13
N LEU A 54 -14.47 2.96 99.14
CA LEU A 54 -15.79 2.32 99.00
C LEU A 54 -16.72 3.10 98.05
N LEU A 55 -16.74 4.44 98.11
CA LEU A 55 -17.52 5.29 97.20
C LEU A 55 -16.99 5.22 95.76
N LEU A 56 -15.69 5.10 95.55
CA LEU A 56 -15.07 4.85 94.25
C LEU A 56 -15.37 3.45 93.70
N LEU A 57 -15.52 2.44 94.57
CA LEU A 57 -15.97 1.10 94.14
C LEU A 57 -17.50 1.03 93.87
N CYS A 58 -18.29 1.88 94.53
CA CYS A 58 -19.74 1.99 94.31
C CYS A 58 -20.11 2.91 93.15
N ALA A 59 -19.27 3.89 92.81
CA ALA A 59 -19.34 4.64 91.57
C ALA A 59 -18.85 3.71 90.44
N GLY A 60 -19.77 2.96 89.84
CA GLY A 60 -19.51 1.97 88.78
C GLY A 60 -18.97 2.55 87.47
N ASP A 61 -18.22 3.65 87.51
CA ASP A 61 -17.69 4.41 86.38
C ASP A 61 -16.15 4.40 86.31
N VAL A 62 -15.51 3.52 87.09
CA VAL A 62 -14.13 3.09 86.83
C VAL A 62 -14.20 1.71 86.17
N GLU A 63 -14.76 1.65 84.96
CA GLU A 63 -14.38 0.56 84.07
C GLU A 63 -12.88 0.70 83.85
N ALA A 64 -12.10 -0.19 84.47
CA ALA A 64 -10.73 -0.41 84.08
C ALA A 64 -10.80 -0.90 82.62
N ASN A 65 -10.84 0.03 81.67
CA ASN A 65 -10.76 -0.21 80.23
C ASN A 65 -9.43 -0.92 80.02
N PRO A 66 -9.41 -2.26 80.03
CA PRO A 66 -8.18 -2.97 79.88
C PRO A 66 -7.94 -2.83 78.39
N GLY A 67 -7.04 -1.91 78.01
CA GLY A 67 -6.64 -1.75 76.62
C GLY A 67 -6.46 -3.12 75.97
N PRO A 68 -6.70 -3.25 74.66
CA PRO A 68 -6.81 -4.53 73.97
C PRO A 68 -5.68 -5.47 74.41
N ARG A 69 -6.03 -6.70 74.80
CA ARG A 69 -5.06 -7.63 75.37
C ARG A 69 -3.93 -7.82 74.37
N ASN A 70 -2.69 -7.94 74.85
CA ASN A 70 -1.52 -8.14 73.98
C ASN A 70 -1.72 -9.28 72.97
N GLU A 71 -2.48 -10.32 73.34
CA GLU A 71 -2.85 -11.44 72.46
C GLU A 71 -3.75 -11.02 71.29
N ASP A 72 -4.74 -10.14 71.50
CA ASP A 72 -5.67 -9.64 70.47
C ASP A 72 -4.95 -8.72 69.47
N VAL A 73 -3.96 -7.94 69.95
CA VAL A 73 -3.11 -7.11 69.09
C VAL A 73 -2.20 -8.00 68.23
N VAL A 74 -1.65 -9.08 68.79
CA VAL A 74 -0.80 -10.03 68.07
C VAL A 74 -1.58 -10.81 67.02
N THR A 75 -2.84 -11.18 67.26
CA THR A 75 -3.69 -11.85 66.25
C THR A 75 -4.05 -10.92 65.11
N LEU A 76 -4.48 -9.69 65.38
CA LEU A 76 -4.73 -8.66 64.36
C LEU A 76 -3.51 -8.35 63.50
N ILE A 77 -2.31 -8.28 64.11
CA ILE A 77 -1.06 -8.08 63.38
C ILE A 77 -0.76 -9.28 62.47
N LYS A 78 -1.00 -10.52 62.93
CA LYS A 78 -0.82 -11.72 62.11
C LYS A 78 -1.77 -11.75 60.92
N GLU A 79 -3.05 -11.45 61.12
CA GLU A 79 -4.03 -11.39 60.04
C GLU A 79 -3.67 -10.32 59.01
N CYS A 80 -3.28 -9.13 59.46
CA CYS A 80 -2.79 -8.06 58.58
C CYS A 80 -1.50 -8.46 57.84
N HIS A 81 -0.60 -9.20 58.50
CA HIS A 81 0.63 -9.71 57.88
C HIS A 81 0.32 -10.80 56.84
N ASP A 82 -0.64 -11.67 57.12
CA ASP A 82 -1.07 -12.73 56.20
C ASP A 82 -1.77 -12.16 54.96
N GLU A 83 -2.59 -11.12 55.09
CA GLU A 83 -3.19 -10.42 53.94
C GLU A 83 -2.14 -9.67 53.10
N THR A 84 -1.19 -9.00 53.75
CA THR A 84 -0.12 -8.29 53.04
C THR A 84 0.85 -9.26 52.34
N THR A 85 1.15 -10.42 52.94
CA THR A 85 1.98 -11.46 52.30
C THR A 85 1.26 -12.13 51.12
N LYS A 86 -0.05 -12.38 51.21
CA LYS A 86 -0.86 -12.84 50.07
C LYS A 86 -0.80 -11.83 48.92
N SER A 87 -1.07 -10.56 49.20
CA SER A 87 -1.01 -9.48 48.20
C SER A 87 0.38 -9.36 47.56
N LEU A 88 1.45 -9.48 48.34
CA LEU A 88 2.82 -9.48 47.83
C LEU A 88 3.11 -10.67 46.90
N ASN A 89 2.57 -11.84 47.19
CA ASN A 89 2.73 -13.01 46.34
C ASN A 89 1.96 -12.85 45.02
N ASP A 90 0.75 -12.30 45.05
CA ASP A 90 -0.02 -12.00 43.84
C ASP A 90 0.71 -10.97 42.96
N ILE A 91 1.24 -9.90 43.57
CA ILE A 91 2.06 -8.91 42.86
C ILE A 91 3.29 -9.56 42.22
N LYS A 92 3.97 -10.46 42.94
CA LYS A 92 5.11 -11.21 42.37
C LYS A 92 4.69 -12.05 41.16
N GLN A 93 3.55 -12.73 41.22
CA GLN A 93 3.03 -13.50 40.09
C GLN A 93 2.67 -12.60 38.89
N HIS A 94 2.04 -11.46 39.15
CA HIS A 94 1.75 -10.48 38.09
C HIS A 94 3.03 -9.89 37.48
N LEU A 95 4.06 -9.62 38.28
CA LEU A 95 5.36 -9.13 37.79
C LEU A 95 6.09 -10.16 36.93
N THR A 96 6.05 -11.45 37.29
CA THR A 96 6.65 -12.50 36.46
C THR A 96 5.89 -12.66 35.15
N ALA A 97 4.55 -12.61 35.18
CA ALA A 97 3.71 -12.63 33.98
C ALA A 97 3.91 -11.39 33.08
N LEU A 98 4.09 -10.20 33.66
CA LEU A 98 4.44 -9.00 32.91
C LEU A 98 5.81 -9.13 32.26
N LYS A 99 6.80 -9.65 32.99
CA LYS A 99 8.16 -9.85 32.46
C LYS A 99 8.17 -10.81 31.26
N THR A 100 7.44 -11.93 31.32
CA THR A 100 7.34 -12.84 30.18
C THR A 100 6.67 -12.17 28.98
N ARG A 101 5.60 -11.41 29.18
CA ARG A 101 4.93 -10.65 28.11
C ARG A 101 5.83 -9.58 27.50
N VAL A 102 6.60 -8.84 28.29
CA VAL A 102 7.56 -7.85 27.79
C VAL A 102 8.62 -8.51 26.89
N THR A 103 9.21 -9.62 27.34
CA THR A 103 10.19 -10.35 26.51
C THR A 103 9.59 -10.93 25.23
N ALA A 104 8.32 -11.32 25.25
CA ALA A 104 7.60 -11.75 24.05
C ALA A 104 7.40 -10.57 23.08
N ILE A 105 7.00 -9.40 23.60
CA ILE A 105 6.83 -8.18 22.80
C ILE A 105 8.17 -7.79 22.16
N GLU A 106 9.26 -7.76 22.91
CA GLU A 106 10.61 -7.46 22.39
C GLU A 106 10.99 -8.39 21.22
N LYS A 107 10.71 -9.69 21.35
CA LYS A 107 10.92 -10.66 20.26
C LYS A 107 10.07 -10.33 19.04
N THR A 108 8.79 -10.03 19.22
CA THR A 108 7.93 -9.64 18.09
C THR A 108 8.39 -8.36 17.42
N LEU A 109 8.86 -7.38 18.20
CA LEU A 109 9.35 -6.09 17.70
C LEU A 109 10.61 -6.27 16.85
N ASN A 110 11.54 -7.13 17.29
CA ASN A 110 12.72 -7.50 16.52
C ASN A 110 12.36 -8.21 15.21
N ASN A 111 11.33 -9.06 15.21
CA ASN A 111 10.87 -9.71 13.98
C ASN A 111 10.21 -8.72 13.00
N VAL A 112 9.44 -7.76 13.52
CA VAL A 112 8.84 -6.68 12.70
C VAL A 112 9.92 -5.79 12.09
N ALA A 113 10.99 -5.48 12.82
CA ALA A 113 12.13 -4.73 12.29
C ALA A 113 12.79 -5.47 11.11
N LYS A 114 13.08 -6.77 11.26
CA LYS A 114 13.62 -7.60 10.16
C LYS A 114 12.68 -7.68 8.97
N PHE A 115 11.37 -7.78 9.22
CA PHE A 115 10.38 -7.80 8.15
C PHE A 115 10.35 -6.48 7.38
N LYS A 116 10.50 -5.34 8.08
CA LYS A 116 10.62 -4.03 7.46
C LYS A 116 11.86 -3.95 6.55
N ASP A 117 13.03 -4.37 7.03
CA ASP A 117 14.26 -4.34 6.22
C ASP A 117 14.11 -5.20 4.95
N ASN A 118 13.51 -6.38 5.07
CA ASN A 118 13.19 -7.23 3.92
C ASN A 118 12.18 -6.57 2.99
N PHE A 119 11.17 -5.88 3.53
CA PHE A 119 10.16 -5.18 2.74
C PHE A 119 10.77 -4.02 1.95
N ASP A 120 11.67 -3.24 2.56
CA ASP A 120 12.38 -2.15 1.91
C ASP A 120 13.28 -2.69 0.78
N ALA A 121 14.02 -3.80 1.04
CA ALA A 121 14.81 -4.48 0.00
C ALA A 121 13.94 -5.01 -1.16
N VAL A 122 12.77 -5.58 -0.86
CA VAL A 122 11.80 -6.01 -1.88
C VAL A 122 11.30 -4.80 -2.67
N ALA A 123 10.97 -3.68 -2.01
CA ALA A 123 10.49 -2.48 -2.68
C ALA A 123 11.54 -1.90 -3.65
N GLU A 124 12.81 -1.89 -3.26
CA GLU A 124 13.92 -1.50 -4.13
C GLU A 124 14.04 -2.42 -5.35
N SER A 125 14.03 -3.74 -5.13
CA SER A 125 14.10 -4.73 -6.22
C SER A 125 12.93 -4.60 -7.22
N VAL A 126 11.72 -4.32 -6.73
CA VAL A 126 10.53 -4.11 -7.57
C VAL A 126 10.68 -2.86 -8.42
N ASN A 127 11.21 -1.77 -7.87
CA ASN A 127 11.46 -0.54 -8.61
C ASN A 127 12.54 -0.73 -9.69
N GLU A 128 13.59 -1.48 -9.39
CA GLU A 128 14.63 -1.82 -10.36
C GLU A 128 14.06 -2.67 -11.51
N VAL A 129 13.32 -3.73 -11.19
CA VAL A 129 12.67 -4.59 -12.18
C VAL A 129 11.70 -3.79 -13.05
N LYS A 130 10.89 -2.90 -12.45
CA LYS A 130 9.98 -2.02 -13.19
C LYS A 130 10.72 -1.11 -14.17
N SER A 131 11.84 -0.52 -13.74
CA SER A 131 12.69 0.31 -14.59
C SER A 131 13.28 -0.49 -15.76
N ASN A 132 13.80 -1.68 -15.47
CA ASN A 132 14.38 -2.57 -16.48
C ASN A 132 13.33 -3.07 -17.49
N ILE A 133 12.14 -3.44 -17.03
CA ILE A 133 11.00 -3.81 -17.90
C ILE A 133 10.60 -2.64 -18.79
N SER A 134 10.49 -1.42 -18.26
CA SER A 134 10.11 -0.26 -19.08
C SER A 134 11.15 0.04 -20.16
N LYS A 135 12.45 -0.05 -19.83
CA LYS A 135 13.55 0.17 -20.77
C LYS A 135 13.58 -0.90 -21.86
N THR A 136 13.57 -2.16 -21.46
CA THR A 136 13.61 -3.31 -22.40
C THR A 136 12.37 -3.32 -23.28
N SER A 137 11.18 -3.10 -22.71
CA SER A 137 9.93 -3.01 -23.49
C SER A 137 9.98 -1.91 -24.55
N GLY A 138 10.48 -0.71 -24.20
CA GLY A 138 10.67 0.38 -25.15
C GLY A 138 11.63 0.00 -26.29
N GLN A 139 12.78 -0.58 -25.97
CA GLN A 139 13.77 -1.04 -26.94
C GLN A 139 13.21 -2.14 -27.87
N LEU A 140 12.47 -3.10 -27.31
CA LEU A 140 11.83 -4.15 -28.10
C LEU A 140 10.83 -3.58 -29.09
N VAL A 141 10.02 -2.61 -28.69
CA VAL A 141 9.05 -1.96 -29.57
C VAL A 141 9.75 -1.28 -30.76
N GLU A 142 10.84 -0.55 -30.51
CA GLU A 142 11.63 0.09 -31.56
C GLU A 142 12.26 -0.91 -32.53
N VAL A 143 12.85 -1.99 -32.01
CA VAL A 143 13.47 -3.05 -32.82
C VAL A 143 12.42 -3.77 -33.67
N VAL A 144 11.28 -4.12 -33.08
CA VAL A 144 10.18 -4.77 -33.81
C VAL A 144 9.62 -3.86 -34.90
N ASP A 145 9.51 -2.56 -34.65
CA ASP A 145 9.06 -1.60 -35.65
C ASP A 145 10.05 -1.46 -36.81
N ASP A 146 11.35 -1.35 -36.52
CA ASP A 146 12.39 -1.28 -37.54
C ASP A 146 12.44 -2.57 -38.38
N MET A 147 12.38 -3.75 -37.73
CA MET A 147 12.29 -5.04 -38.42
C MET A 147 11.08 -5.12 -39.35
N ASN A 148 9.90 -4.71 -38.87
CA ASN A 148 8.68 -4.67 -39.69
C ASN A 148 8.85 -3.76 -40.90
N ASN A 149 9.41 -2.56 -40.73
CA ASN A 149 9.63 -1.62 -41.84
C ASN A 149 10.67 -2.14 -42.85
N ARG A 150 11.72 -2.83 -42.39
CA ARG A 150 12.70 -3.49 -43.28
C ARG A 150 12.05 -4.60 -44.11
N MET A 151 11.22 -5.44 -43.47
CA MET A 151 10.49 -6.52 -44.15
C MET A 151 9.47 -5.99 -45.17
N ARG A 152 8.86 -4.84 -44.90
CA ARG A 152 7.86 -4.18 -45.78
C ARG A 152 8.48 -3.26 -46.84
N ARG A 153 9.79 -3.04 -46.80
CA ARG A 153 10.46 -2.02 -47.65
C ARG A 153 10.22 -2.23 -49.14
N ASN A 154 10.17 -3.48 -49.59
CA ASN A 154 9.94 -3.84 -50.99
C ASN A 154 8.46 -4.02 -51.34
N ASN A 155 7.57 -3.81 -50.38
CA ASN A 155 6.14 -3.91 -50.60
C ASN A 155 5.58 -2.59 -51.16
N LEU A 156 4.61 -2.72 -52.05
CA LEU A 156 3.83 -1.65 -52.63
C LEU A 156 2.34 -2.03 -52.52
N ILE A 157 1.52 -1.07 -52.13
CA ILE A 157 0.08 -1.22 -52.03
C ILE A 157 -0.57 -0.47 -53.19
N ILE A 158 -1.44 -1.17 -53.92
CA ILE A 158 -2.19 -0.63 -55.04
C ILE A 158 -3.67 -0.61 -54.65
N LYS A 159 -4.29 0.56 -54.74
CA LYS A 159 -5.70 0.78 -54.37
C LYS A 159 -6.49 1.31 -55.56
N GLY A 160 -7.76 0.93 -55.62
CA GLY A 160 -8.70 1.42 -56.64
C GLY A 160 -8.82 0.53 -57.89
N LEU A 161 -8.07 -0.57 -57.96
CA LEU A 161 -8.21 -1.54 -59.06
C LEU A 161 -9.48 -2.38 -58.90
N PRO A 162 -10.35 -2.47 -59.93
CA PRO A 162 -11.52 -3.36 -59.92
C PRO A 162 -11.13 -4.79 -59.57
N GLU A 163 -11.98 -5.45 -58.78
CA GLU A 163 -11.79 -6.84 -58.35
C GLU A 163 -12.82 -7.72 -59.06
N ARG A 164 -12.35 -8.71 -59.81
CA ARG A 164 -13.17 -9.73 -60.48
C ARG A 164 -13.55 -10.86 -59.53
N ASP A 165 -14.60 -11.59 -59.89
CA ASP A 165 -14.95 -12.83 -59.22
C ASP A 165 -13.87 -13.89 -59.49
N HIS A 166 -13.41 -14.56 -58.43
CA HIS A 166 -12.42 -15.64 -58.46
C HIS A 166 -10.98 -15.24 -58.87
N GLU A 167 -10.54 -14.01 -58.60
CA GLU A 167 -9.14 -13.59 -58.82
C GLU A 167 -8.13 -14.49 -58.09
N GLY A 168 -7.34 -15.24 -58.86
CA GLY A 168 -6.20 -16.03 -58.35
C GLY A 168 -4.93 -15.20 -58.15
N TYR A 169 -3.87 -15.83 -57.61
CA TYR A 169 -2.56 -15.18 -57.44
C TYR A 169 -1.93 -14.78 -58.78
N THR A 170 -1.99 -15.66 -59.78
CA THR A 170 -1.45 -15.45 -61.13
C THR A 170 -2.18 -14.32 -61.86
N GLU A 171 -3.51 -14.28 -61.77
CA GLU A 171 -4.32 -13.23 -62.36
C GLU A 171 -4.07 -11.87 -61.70
N THR A 172 -3.94 -11.86 -60.36
CA THR A 172 -3.60 -10.63 -59.63
C THR A 172 -2.24 -10.10 -60.05
N GLU A 173 -1.24 -10.98 -60.25
CA GLU A 173 0.07 -10.57 -60.76
C GLU A 173 -0.03 -9.99 -62.17
N GLN A 174 -0.80 -10.62 -63.07
CA GLN A 174 -0.99 -10.12 -64.43
C GLN A 174 -1.63 -8.72 -64.43
N ILE A 175 -2.67 -8.50 -63.62
CA ILE A 175 -3.30 -7.18 -63.44
C ILE A 175 -2.28 -6.11 -63.03
N VAL A 176 -1.34 -6.46 -62.15
CA VAL A 176 -0.26 -5.56 -61.74
C VAL A 176 0.69 -5.28 -62.91
N ARG A 177 1.09 -6.31 -63.67
CA ARG A 177 1.98 -6.14 -64.83
C ARG A 177 1.36 -5.29 -65.93
N ASP A 178 0.07 -5.48 -66.19
CA ASP A 178 -0.71 -4.70 -67.15
C ASP A 178 -0.75 -3.23 -66.71
N LEU A 179 -1.07 -2.94 -65.43
CA LEU A 179 -1.05 -1.58 -64.91
C LEU A 179 0.31 -0.88 -65.10
N PHE A 180 1.41 -1.61 -64.88
CA PHE A 180 2.76 -1.04 -64.98
C PHE A 180 3.12 -0.74 -66.45
N THR A 181 2.76 -1.64 -67.35
CA THR A 181 3.05 -1.51 -68.78
C THR A 181 2.16 -0.45 -69.43
N ASP A 182 0.86 -0.49 -69.16
CA ASP A 182 -0.15 0.32 -69.85
C ASP A 182 -0.21 1.74 -69.31
N HIS A 183 -0.15 1.91 -67.99
CA HIS A 183 -0.36 3.22 -67.36
C HIS A 183 0.92 3.88 -66.88
N LEU A 184 1.83 3.11 -66.27
CA LEU A 184 3.11 3.66 -65.78
C LEU A 184 4.17 3.75 -66.89
N LYS A 185 4.01 3.00 -67.99
CA LYS A 185 4.97 2.86 -69.09
C LYS A 185 6.35 2.41 -68.58
N ILE A 186 6.36 1.44 -67.67
CA ILE A 186 7.57 0.84 -67.10
C ILE A 186 7.45 -0.68 -67.08
N THR A 187 8.58 -1.37 -67.15
CA THR A 187 8.62 -2.80 -66.88
C THR A 187 8.44 -3.06 -65.39
N ALA A 188 7.51 -3.93 -65.00
CA ALA A 188 7.21 -4.22 -63.58
C ALA A 188 8.38 -4.81 -62.78
N GLY A 189 9.41 -5.32 -63.46
CA GLY A 189 10.51 -6.06 -62.85
C GLY A 189 10.04 -7.40 -62.29
N ASP A 190 10.86 -7.97 -61.40
CA ASP A 190 10.57 -9.26 -60.77
C ASP A 190 9.66 -9.08 -59.55
N ILE A 191 8.46 -9.64 -59.66
CA ILE A 191 7.45 -9.69 -58.61
C ILE A 191 7.62 -11.02 -57.88
N GLU A 192 7.85 -10.98 -56.57
CA GLU A 192 7.89 -12.18 -55.73
C GLU A 192 6.48 -12.70 -55.44
N ARG A 193 5.55 -11.78 -55.16
CA ARG A 193 4.16 -12.10 -54.86
C ARG A 193 3.25 -10.89 -55.07
N ALA A 194 2.09 -11.10 -55.67
CA ALA A 194 1.00 -10.13 -55.74
C ALA A 194 -0.32 -10.79 -55.32
N HIS A 195 -1.06 -10.18 -54.41
CA HIS A 195 -2.37 -10.69 -53.98
C HIS A 195 -3.25 -9.59 -53.39
N ARG A 196 -4.57 -9.79 -53.45
CA ARG A 196 -5.55 -8.97 -52.73
C ARG A 196 -5.46 -9.24 -51.23
N PHE A 197 -5.56 -8.20 -50.41
CA PHE A 197 -5.61 -8.35 -48.96
C PHE A 197 -6.84 -7.67 -48.34
N GLY A 198 -7.28 -8.18 -47.20
CA GLY A 198 -8.48 -7.73 -46.50
C GLY A 198 -9.73 -8.56 -46.80
N GLN A 199 -10.81 -8.25 -46.09
CA GLN A 199 -12.10 -8.93 -46.23
C GLN A 199 -12.83 -8.46 -47.49
N ARG A 200 -13.45 -9.41 -48.20
CA ARG A 200 -14.27 -9.12 -49.38
C ARG A 200 -15.57 -8.43 -48.95
N ARG A 201 -15.91 -7.32 -49.60
CA ARG A 201 -17.13 -6.54 -49.30
C ARG A 201 -17.81 -6.11 -50.60
N PRO A 202 -19.14 -6.15 -50.67
CA PRO A 202 -19.86 -5.68 -51.86
C PRO A 202 -19.60 -4.18 -52.08
N GLY A 203 -19.35 -3.79 -53.34
CA GLY A 203 -19.07 -2.40 -53.71
C GLY A 203 -17.68 -1.88 -53.33
N PHE A 204 -16.80 -2.71 -52.76
CA PHE A 204 -15.44 -2.33 -52.40
C PHE A 204 -14.41 -3.28 -53.03
N HIS A 205 -13.49 -2.73 -53.82
CA HIS A 205 -12.38 -3.49 -54.37
C HIS A 205 -11.24 -3.56 -53.38
N ARG A 206 -10.82 -4.78 -53.00
CA ARG A 206 -9.72 -4.97 -52.05
C ARG A 206 -8.40 -4.44 -52.62
N PRO A 207 -7.56 -3.79 -51.80
CA PRO A 207 -6.23 -3.38 -52.25
C PRO A 207 -5.37 -4.61 -52.60
N ILE A 208 -4.45 -4.42 -53.55
CA ILE A 208 -3.42 -5.41 -53.88
C ILE A 208 -2.15 -5.03 -53.12
N ILE A 209 -1.52 -6.01 -52.48
CA ILE A 209 -0.14 -5.89 -51.99
C ILE A 209 0.78 -6.64 -52.93
N VAL A 210 1.82 -5.94 -53.39
CA VAL A 210 2.85 -6.45 -54.29
C VAL A 210 4.18 -6.41 -53.56
N LYS A 211 4.91 -7.52 -53.55
CA LYS A 211 6.28 -7.59 -53.05
C LYS A 211 7.22 -7.77 -54.23
N PHE A 212 8.12 -6.80 -54.40
CA PHE A 212 9.19 -6.87 -55.41
C PHE A 212 10.41 -7.58 -54.85
N LEU A 213 11.16 -8.28 -55.70
CA LEU A 213 12.48 -8.78 -55.32
C LEU A 213 13.47 -7.60 -55.13
N ASN A 214 13.39 -6.62 -56.02
CA ASN A 214 14.28 -5.46 -56.05
C ASN A 214 13.60 -4.19 -55.55
N PHE A 215 14.24 -3.50 -54.59
CA PHE A 215 13.78 -2.20 -54.09
C PHE A 215 13.70 -1.13 -55.21
N LYS A 216 14.57 -1.21 -56.21
CA LYS A 216 14.61 -0.28 -57.35
C LYS A 216 13.29 -0.30 -58.13
N SER A 217 12.73 -1.48 -58.40
CA SER A 217 11.44 -1.62 -59.11
C SER A 217 10.30 -0.91 -58.39
N LYS A 218 10.24 -1.03 -57.05
CA LYS A 218 9.28 -0.28 -56.22
C LYS A 218 9.46 1.23 -56.39
N ILE A 219 10.70 1.72 -56.30
CA ILE A 219 11.00 3.15 -56.40
C ILE A 219 10.64 3.69 -57.78
N ASP A 220 10.92 2.95 -58.85
CA ASP A 220 10.59 3.38 -60.21
C ASP A 220 9.07 3.42 -60.44
N ALA A 221 8.31 2.50 -59.84
CA ALA A 221 6.85 2.56 -59.80
C ALA A 221 6.34 3.81 -59.08
N LEU A 222 6.89 4.12 -57.90
CA LEU A 222 6.51 5.29 -57.12
C LEU A 222 6.87 6.61 -57.83
N ARG A 223 8.02 6.67 -58.52
CA ARG A 223 8.43 7.82 -59.32
C ARG A 223 7.48 8.09 -60.48
N ASN A 224 6.95 7.06 -61.13
CA ASN A 224 6.01 7.17 -62.24
C ASN A 224 4.54 7.27 -61.80
N SER A 225 4.25 7.12 -60.51
CA SER A 225 2.88 7.11 -59.95
C SER A 225 2.06 8.36 -60.28
N TYR A 226 2.69 9.50 -60.57
CA TYR A 226 1.98 10.72 -60.96
C TYR A 226 1.18 10.55 -62.26
N LYS A 227 1.60 9.64 -63.15
CA LYS A 227 0.89 9.32 -64.40
C LYS A 227 -0.51 8.76 -64.13
N LEU A 228 -0.69 8.08 -63.00
CA LEU A 228 -1.97 7.50 -62.59
C LEU A 228 -3.00 8.56 -62.17
N LYS A 229 -2.57 9.79 -61.83
CA LYS A 229 -3.48 10.86 -61.41
C LYS A 229 -4.44 11.31 -62.51
N ASN A 230 -4.05 11.10 -63.77
CA ASN A 230 -4.82 11.52 -64.93
C ASN A 230 -5.80 10.43 -65.41
N LEU A 231 -5.83 9.27 -64.75
CA LEU A 231 -6.82 8.23 -65.03
C LEU A 231 -8.17 8.64 -64.43
N GLU A 232 -9.16 8.87 -65.29
CA GLU A 232 -10.52 9.22 -64.85
C GLU A 232 -11.22 8.03 -64.19
N THR A 233 -11.14 6.84 -64.80
CA THR A 233 -11.72 5.59 -64.27
C THR A 233 -10.91 4.37 -64.72
N PRO A 234 -10.52 3.46 -63.83
CA PRO A 234 -10.60 3.54 -62.36
C PRO A 234 -9.57 4.51 -61.78
N LYS A 235 -9.93 5.20 -60.68
CA LYS A 235 -9.00 6.05 -59.95
C LYS A 235 -8.05 5.19 -59.13
N VAL A 236 -6.85 4.98 -59.65
CA VAL A 236 -5.83 4.12 -59.03
C VAL A 236 -4.73 4.97 -58.39
N TRP A 237 -4.23 4.54 -57.24
CA TRP A 237 -3.07 5.15 -56.62
C TRP A 237 -2.19 4.12 -55.92
N LEU A 238 -0.92 4.50 -55.79
CA LEU A 238 0.12 3.69 -55.17
C LEU A 238 0.46 4.23 -53.80
N GLU A 239 0.61 3.34 -52.83
CA GLU A 239 1.04 3.64 -51.47
C GLU A 239 2.18 2.71 -51.07
N GLU A 240 3.06 3.21 -50.22
CA GLU A 240 4.07 2.38 -49.57
C GLU A 240 3.46 1.63 -48.39
N ASP A 241 3.87 0.38 -48.19
CA ASP A 241 3.53 -0.42 -47.02
C ASP A 241 4.48 -0.06 -45.86
N PHE A 242 3.95 0.57 -44.82
CA PHE A 242 4.68 0.95 -43.61
C PHE A 242 4.12 0.21 -42.40
N SER A 243 4.89 0.14 -41.31
CA SER A 243 4.37 -0.35 -40.03
C SER A 243 3.19 0.53 -39.53
N PRO A 244 2.30 -0.02 -38.68
CA PRO A 244 1.16 0.74 -38.15
C PRO A 244 1.56 2.04 -37.45
N SER A 245 2.67 2.04 -36.71
CA SER A 245 3.21 3.21 -36.02
C SER A 245 3.57 4.33 -37.01
N VAL A 246 4.27 3.99 -38.10
CA VAL A 246 4.68 4.92 -39.15
C VAL A 246 3.48 5.39 -39.95
N GLN A 247 2.51 4.52 -40.24
CA GLN A 247 1.25 4.94 -40.87
C GLN A 247 0.51 5.97 -40.03
N PHE A 248 0.42 5.75 -38.71
CA PHE A 248 -0.19 6.68 -37.78
C PHE A 248 0.55 8.01 -37.73
N ALA A 249 1.88 7.98 -37.57
CA ALA A 249 2.72 9.18 -37.59
C ALA A 249 2.56 9.96 -38.90
N ARG A 250 2.56 9.27 -40.05
CA ARG A 250 2.35 9.89 -41.37
C ARG A 250 0.98 10.54 -41.50
N LYS A 251 -0.07 9.94 -40.94
CA LYS A 251 -1.40 10.54 -40.89
C LYS A 251 -1.36 11.85 -40.12
N LYS A 252 -0.82 11.84 -38.89
CA LYS A 252 -0.67 13.04 -38.05
C LYS A 252 0.17 14.13 -38.73
N LEU A 253 1.26 13.76 -39.38
CA LEU A 253 2.10 14.70 -40.14
C LEU A 253 1.37 15.31 -41.34
N ARG A 254 0.58 14.52 -42.08
CA ARG A 254 -0.23 15.04 -43.20
C ARG A 254 -1.33 15.97 -42.70
N ASP A 255 -1.97 15.64 -41.59
CA ASP A 255 -3.01 16.48 -40.98
C ASP A 255 -2.40 17.81 -40.51
N PHE A 256 -1.26 17.76 -39.82
CA PHE A 256 -0.49 18.95 -39.43
C PHE A 256 -0.08 19.79 -40.65
N ALA A 257 0.41 19.16 -41.71
CA ALA A 257 0.80 19.85 -42.94
C ALA A 257 -0.38 20.54 -43.63
N LYS A 258 -1.57 19.94 -43.62
CA LYS A 258 -2.79 20.55 -44.18
C LYS A 258 -3.21 21.79 -43.40
N SER A 259 -3.17 21.73 -42.07
CA SER A 259 -3.59 22.85 -41.21
C SER A 259 -2.59 24.03 -41.22
N ASN A 260 -1.31 23.77 -41.41
CA ASN A 260 -0.24 24.79 -41.35
C ASN A 260 0.29 25.21 -42.72
N ARG A 261 -0.33 24.76 -43.81
CA ARG A 261 0.10 25.11 -45.17
C ARG A 261 -0.51 26.46 -45.56
N THR A 262 0.34 27.40 -45.96
CA THR A 262 -0.06 28.60 -46.71
C THR A 262 -0.42 28.22 -48.16
N ASP A 263 -1.26 29.02 -48.83
CA ASP A 263 -1.95 28.64 -50.08
C ASP A 263 -1.05 28.13 -51.22
N ASN A 264 0.27 28.34 -51.17
CA ASN A 264 1.21 27.83 -52.17
C ASN A 264 2.38 26.98 -51.63
N ALA A 265 2.43 26.69 -50.32
CA ALA A 265 3.55 25.93 -49.75
C ALA A 265 3.47 24.43 -50.06
N ARG A 266 4.43 23.91 -50.83
CA ARG A 266 4.57 22.46 -51.06
C ARG A 266 5.11 21.77 -49.81
N PHE A 267 4.55 20.60 -49.49
CA PHE A 267 5.06 19.73 -48.43
C PHE A 267 5.34 18.33 -48.96
N SER A 268 6.28 17.64 -48.32
CA SER A 268 6.63 16.26 -48.63
C SER A 268 6.79 15.45 -47.35
N VAL A 269 6.19 14.26 -47.29
CA VAL A 269 6.32 13.35 -46.15
C VAL A 269 7.17 12.15 -46.57
N ARG A 270 8.43 12.12 -46.10
CA ARG A 270 9.39 11.04 -46.35
C ARG A 270 9.50 10.18 -45.10
N PHE A 271 9.12 8.90 -45.22
CA PHE A 271 9.05 7.99 -44.08
C PHE A 271 8.26 8.61 -42.90
N ASN A 272 8.92 8.89 -41.77
CA ASN A 272 8.35 9.50 -40.56
C ASN A 272 8.64 11.01 -40.40
N LYS A 273 9.08 11.70 -41.47
CA LYS A 273 9.44 13.12 -41.44
C LYS A 273 8.62 13.93 -42.45
N LEU A 274 8.16 15.10 -42.02
CA LEU A 274 7.50 16.10 -42.85
C LEU A 274 8.49 17.22 -43.17
N HIS A 275 8.66 17.50 -44.46
CA HIS A 275 9.37 18.67 -44.95
C HIS A 275 8.34 19.74 -45.34
N LEU A 276 8.36 20.87 -44.64
CA LEU A 276 7.46 22.00 -44.85
C LEU A 276 8.27 23.30 -44.72
N GLN A 277 8.30 24.11 -45.77
CA GLN A 277 8.97 25.43 -45.79
C GLN A 277 10.45 25.41 -45.31
N GLY A 278 11.21 24.40 -45.73
CA GLY A 278 12.62 24.24 -45.32
C GLY A 278 12.82 23.69 -43.90
N LYS A 279 11.75 23.53 -43.11
CA LYS A 279 11.78 22.92 -41.79
C LYS A 279 11.38 21.45 -41.86
N VAL A 280 11.94 20.66 -40.95
CA VAL A 280 11.65 19.24 -40.79
C VAL A 280 10.85 19.05 -39.51
N TYR A 281 9.75 18.31 -39.60
CA TYR A 281 8.90 17.97 -38.47
C TYR A 281 8.78 16.46 -38.32
N GLN A 282 8.64 16.00 -37.08
CA GLN A 282 8.46 14.59 -36.73
C GLN A 282 7.34 14.46 -35.70
N PHE A 283 6.61 13.34 -35.76
CA PHE A 283 5.62 13.01 -34.73
C PHE A 283 6.34 12.39 -33.54
N ASP A 284 6.13 12.97 -32.36
CA ASP A 284 6.61 12.41 -31.10
C ASP A 284 5.48 11.64 -30.40
N PRO A 285 5.60 10.31 -30.23
CA PRO A 285 4.62 9.50 -29.53
C PRO A 285 4.42 9.89 -28.07
N ALA A 286 5.45 10.41 -27.39
CA ALA A 286 5.39 10.74 -25.96
C ALA A 286 4.52 11.98 -25.70
N SER A 287 4.71 13.05 -26.49
CA SER A 287 3.89 14.27 -26.43
C SER A 287 2.58 14.18 -27.22
N GLY A 288 2.43 13.17 -28.09
CA GLY A 288 1.28 13.01 -28.97
C GLY A 288 1.15 14.13 -30.03
N SER A 289 2.19 14.91 -30.22
CA SER A 289 2.19 16.12 -31.05
C SER A 289 3.30 16.09 -32.11
N VAL A 290 3.16 16.96 -33.11
CA VAL A 290 4.19 17.12 -34.16
C VAL A 290 5.18 18.19 -33.70
N VAL A 291 6.45 17.80 -33.57
CA VAL A 291 7.55 18.66 -33.13
C VAL A 291 8.48 18.98 -34.30
N GLN A 292 9.11 20.15 -34.28
CA GLN A 292 10.17 20.47 -35.25
C GLN A 292 11.42 19.66 -34.88
N ALA A 293 11.95 18.89 -35.83
CA ALA A 293 13.21 18.17 -35.63
C ALA A 293 14.35 19.20 -35.55
N SER A 294 15.23 19.07 -34.55
CA SER A 294 16.48 19.81 -34.49
C SER A 294 17.29 19.54 -35.76
N SER A 295 17.85 20.59 -36.36
CA SER A 295 18.79 20.46 -37.46
C SER A 295 20.12 19.95 -36.92
N ASP A 296 20.23 18.66 -36.65
CA ASP A 296 21.52 18.05 -36.34
C ASP A 296 22.27 17.79 -37.66
N PRO A 297 23.38 18.50 -37.93
CA PRO A 297 24.12 18.37 -39.18
C PRO A 297 24.74 16.98 -39.41
N GLU A 298 24.84 16.12 -38.38
CA GLU A 298 25.57 14.85 -38.45
C GLU A 298 24.79 13.66 -39.07
N ARG A 299 23.47 13.75 -39.25
CA ARG A 299 22.68 12.64 -39.83
C ARG A 299 22.47 12.72 -41.35
N SER A 300 22.97 13.78 -42.00
CA SER A 300 22.88 13.98 -43.45
C SER A 300 23.83 13.07 -44.25
N ALA A 301 24.79 12.44 -43.58
CA ALA A 301 25.81 11.59 -44.18
C ALA A 301 25.70 10.16 -43.64
N LYS A 302 24.72 9.39 -44.12
CA LYS A 302 24.76 7.91 -44.12
C LYS A 302 23.67 7.36 -45.04
#